data_AF-A0A9D4ZQT6-F1
#
_entry.id   AF-A0A9D4ZQT6-F1
#
_cell.length_a   1.000
_cell.length_b   1.000
_cell.length_c   1.000
_cell.angle_alpha   90.00
_cell.angle_beta   90.00
_cell.angle_gamma   90.00
#
_symmetry.space_group_name_H-M   'P 1'
#
loop_
_entity.id
_entity.type
_entity.pdbx_description
1 polymer ?
#
loop_
_entity_poly.entity_id
_entity_poly.type
_entity_poly.pdbx_seq_one_letter_code
_entity_poly.pdbx_strand_id
1 'polypeptide(L)'
;MQRLKSYFFLAGVTLSSFCFTLFAYRTFYNNRKKKLLAMQSAAANAIDKKKVELEITIDHGHLEWITQCTSEFGLPSIDKALRILLTYAQQVADETLIFEQVRCNFCKDKNKFTKKYNVDMAHDKYLDDMVSKHKLASKDKAVRIIVDYAISSDDKATIFGVKRCSHGDTCKNC
;
A
#
# COMPACT_ATOMS: atom_id res chain seq x y z
N MET A 1 54.64 9.01 -72.21
CA MET A 1 55.36 10.12 -71.54
C MET A 1 54.36 10.81 -70.62
N GLN A 2 54.38 10.52 -69.32
CA GLN A 2 55.17 11.19 -68.27
C GLN A 2 54.50 12.45 -67.69
N ARG A 3 54.35 12.40 -66.35
CA ARG A 3 54.29 13.46 -65.32
C ARG A 3 52.90 14.06 -65.00
N LEU A 4 52.28 13.75 -63.85
CA LEU A 4 52.59 14.08 -62.44
C LEU A 4 52.40 15.57 -62.09
N LYS A 5 51.42 15.85 -61.20
CA LYS A 5 51.53 16.49 -59.87
C LYS A 5 50.13 16.98 -59.44
N SER A 6 49.46 16.39 -58.44
CA SER A 6 49.70 16.34 -56.98
C SER A 6 49.10 17.53 -56.20
N TYR A 7 48.37 17.16 -55.14
CA TYR A 7 48.14 17.83 -53.84
C TYR A 7 46.75 18.38 -53.50
N PHE A 8 46.48 18.25 -52.19
CA PHE A 8 45.32 18.64 -51.36
C PHE A 8 44.24 17.56 -51.19
N PHE A 9 43.84 17.13 -50.00
CA PHE A 9 44.29 17.41 -48.63
C PHE A 9 43.67 16.34 -47.72
N LEU A 10 44.37 15.99 -46.64
CA LEU A 10 43.92 15.11 -45.56
C LEU A 10 42.63 15.62 -44.90
N ALA A 11 41.67 14.73 -44.67
CA ALA A 11 40.78 14.77 -43.50
C ALA A 11 40.08 13.42 -43.33
N GLY A 12 40.82 12.43 -42.84
CA GLY A 12 40.21 11.36 -42.05
C GLY A 12 40.00 11.87 -40.64
N VAL A 13 38.78 11.80 -40.11
CA VAL A 13 38.47 11.33 -38.75
C VAL A 13 37.03 10.83 -38.78
N THR A 14 36.88 9.57 -38.43
CA THR A 14 35.61 8.83 -38.30
C THR A 14 34.74 9.43 -37.19
N LEU A 15 33.69 10.16 -37.57
CA LEU A 15 32.64 10.68 -36.69
C LEU A 15 31.75 9.60 -36.04
N SER A 16 32.12 8.32 -36.11
CA SER A 16 31.36 7.20 -35.53
C SER A 16 31.74 6.90 -34.08
N SER A 17 32.95 7.24 -33.63
CA SER A 17 33.42 6.85 -32.29
C SER A 17 32.83 7.67 -31.13
N PHE A 18 32.35 8.90 -31.41
CA PHE A 18 31.76 9.78 -30.39
C PHE A 18 30.28 9.48 -30.07
N CYS A 19 29.56 8.78 -30.96
CA CYS A 19 28.18 8.38 -30.69
C CYS A 19 28.08 7.13 -29.79
N PHE A 20 29.04 6.20 -29.90
CA PHE A 20 29.03 4.97 -29.10
C PHE A 20 29.28 5.21 -27.60
N THR A 21 30.13 6.17 -27.24
CA THR A 21 30.43 6.50 -25.84
C THR A 21 29.26 7.18 -25.13
N LEU A 22 28.55 8.09 -25.81
CA LEU A 22 27.35 8.75 -25.27
C LEU A 22 26.17 7.76 -25.09
N PHE A 23 26.04 6.78 -25.98
CA PHE A 23 25.02 5.74 -25.85
C PHE A 23 25.30 4.79 -24.67
N ALA A 24 26.56 4.39 -24.48
CA ALA A 24 26.98 3.60 -23.32
C ALA A 24 26.80 4.37 -22.01
N TYR A 25 27.10 5.67 -21.98
CA TYR A 25 26.91 6.50 -20.79
C TYR A 25 25.43 6.67 -20.43
N ARG A 26 24.55 6.87 -21.42
CA ARG A 26 23.10 7.01 -21.21
C ARG A 26 22.45 5.72 -20.72
N THR A 27 22.84 4.58 -21.28
CA THR A 27 22.34 3.27 -20.85
C THR A 27 22.82 2.90 -19.45
N PHE A 28 24.09 3.20 -19.12
CA PHE A 28 24.64 3.02 -17.77
C PHE A 28 23.93 3.90 -16.73
N TYR A 29 23.73 5.19 -17.02
CA TYR A 29 23.02 6.12 -16.13
C TYR A 29 21.56 5.68 -15.88
N ASN A 30 20.84 5.28 -16.94
CA ASN A 30 19.46 4.80 -16.83
C ASN A 30 19.34 3.50 -16.02
N ASN A 31 20.29 2.57 -16.16
CA ASN A 31 20.31 1.34 -15.37
C ASN A 31 20.59 1.61 -13.89
N ARG A 32 21.47 2.57 -13.55
CA ARG A 32 21.72 2.96 -12.15
C ARG A 32 20.50 3.65 -11.52
N LYS A 33 19.81 4.51 -12.27
CA LYS A 33 18.56 5.16 -11.84
C LYS A 33 17.45 4.13 -11.61
N LYS A 34 17.27 3.15 -12.50
CA LYS A 34 16.33 2.04 -12.31
C LYS A 34 16.67 1.20 -11.07
N LYS A 35 17.95 0.90 -10.84
CA LYS A 35 18.39 0.14 -9.66
C LYS A 35 18.15 0.91 -8.35
N LEU A 36 18.40 2.23 -8.34
CA LEU A 36 18.10 3.09 -7.20
C LEU A 36 16.60 3.16 -6.88
N LEU A 37 15.74 3.32 -7.90
CA LEU A 37 14.29 3.31 -7.73
C LEU A 37 13.79 1.94 -7.24
N ALA A 38 14.34 0.84 -7.76
CA ALA A 38 14.01 -0.52 -7.31
C ALA A 38 14.48 -0.80 -5.86
N MET A 39 15.64 -0.26 -5.46
CA MET A 39 16.14 -0.37 -4.09
C MET A 39 15.32 0.50 -3.12
N GLN A 40 14.87 1.68 -3.54
CA GLN A 40 13.97 2.53 -2.76
C GLN A 40 12.57 1.90 -2.62
N SER A 41 12.03 1.29 -3.69
CA SER A 41 10.77 0.54 -3.61
C SER A 41 10.90 -0.74 -2.78
N ALA A 42 12.05 -1.42 -2.80
CA ALA A 42 12.29 -2.58 -1.95
C ALA A 42 12.43 -2.20 -0.46
N ALA A 43 13.07 -1.06 -0.17
CA ALA A 43 13.15 -0.50 1.18
C ALA A 43 11.77 -0.04 1.69
N ALA A 44 10.96 0.60 0.84
CA ALA A 44 9.57 0.94 1.17
C ALA A 44 8.75 -0.33 1.48
N ASN A 45 8.84 -1.36 0.64
CA ASN A 45 8.19 -2.64 0.89
C ASN A 45 8.69 -3.39 2.14
N ALA A 46 9.91 -3.10 2.63
CA ALA A 46 10.44 -3.65 3.87
C ALA A 46 9.94 -2.90 5.11
N ILE A 47 9.75 -1.59 4.98
CA ILE A 47 9.13 -0.71 5.98
C ILE A 47 7.66 -1.11 6.18
N ASP A 48 6.94 -1.44 5.11
CA ASP A 48 5.54 -1.90 5.15
C ASP A 48 5.34 -3.23 5.90
N LYS A 49 6.41 -4.02 6.10
CA LYS A 49 6.36 -5.31 6.82
C LYS A 49 6.59 -5.17 8.33
N LYS A 50 6.91 -3.97 8.82
CA LYS A 50 7.06 -3.75 10.26
C LYS A 50 5.69 -3.80 10.91
N LYS A 51 5.51 -4.75 11.83
CA LYS A 51 4.31 -4.86 12.66
C LYS A 51 4.41 -3.92 13.86
N VAL A 52 3.31 -3.24 14.16
CA VAL A 52 3.17 -2.30 15.26
C VAL A 52 1.97 -2.75 16.11
N GLU A 53 2.10 -2.61 17.43
CA GLU A 53 0.99 -2.82 18.34
C GLU A 53 0.16 -1.55 18.42
N LEU A 54 -1.09 -1.63 17.96
CA LEU A 54 -2.03 -0.52 17.96
C LEU A 54 -3.13 -0.82 18.99
N GLU A 55 -3.23 0.04 19.99
CA GLU A 55 -4.29 -0.02 20.99
C GLU A 55 -5.52 0.69 20.44
N ILE A 56 -6.58 -0.09 20.18
CA ILE A 56 -7.82 0.43 19.58
C ILE A 56 -8.99 0.17 20.51
N THR A 57 -9.79 1.20 20.72
CA THR A 57 -11.09 1.09 21.40
C THR A 57 -12.21 0.88 20.38
N ILE A 58 -12.82 -0.30 20.39
CA ILE A 58 -13.88 -0.73 19.47
C ILE A 58 -15.16 -1.05 20.27
N ASP A 59 -16.33 -0.81 19.67
CA ASP A 59 -17.63 -1.11 20.28
C ASP A 59 -17.93 -2.63 20.23
N HIS A 60 -18.74 -3.14 21.16
CA HIS A 60 -19.06 -4.58 21.24
C HIS A 60 -19.60 -5.16 19.93
N GLY A 61 -20.57 -4.48 19.31
CA GLY A 61 -21.20 -4.96 18.07
C GLY A 61 -20.22 -5.08 16.91
N HIS A 62 -19.25 -4.16 16.81
CA HIS A 62 -18.18 -4.25 15.83
C HIS A 62 -17.26 -5.45 16.10
N LEU A 63 -16.90 -5.68 17.36
CA LEU A 63 -16.06 -6.82 17.73
C LEU A 63 -16.75 -8.15 17.45
N GLU A 64 -18.04 -8.24 17.76
CA GLU A 64 -18.88 -9.40 17.45
C GLU A 64 -18.95 -9.65 15.95
N TRP A 65 -19.20 -8.61 15.15
CA TRP A 65 -19.24 -8.71 13.69
C TRP A 65 -17.88 -9.14 13.10
N ILE A 66 -16.77 -8.59 13.58
CA ILE A 66 -15.42 -9.01 13.15
C ILE A 66 -15.18 -10.47 13.53
N THR A 67 -15.59 -10.87 14.74
CA THR A 67 -15.44 -12.26 15.21
C THR A 67 -16.25 -13.22 14.34
N GLN A 68 -17.50 -12.87 14.02
CA GLN A 68 -18.33 -13.62 13.09
C GLN A 68 -17.64 -13.76 11.72
N CYS A 69 -17.11 -12.68 11.16
CA CYS A 69 -16.37 -12.72 9.90
C CYS A 69 -15.11 -13.60 9.99
N THR A 70 -14.39 -13.60 11.13
CA THR A 70 -13.24 -14.50 11.29
C THR A 70 -13.62 -15.97 11.27
N SER A 71 -14.75 -16.33 11.87
CA SER A 71 -15.26 -17.70 11.87
C SER A 71 -15.81 -18.10 10.50
N GLU A 72 -16.59 -17.23 9.86
CA GLU A 72 -17.20 -17.48 8.53
C GLU A 72 -16.15 -17.70 7.45
N PHE A 73 -15.05 -16.93 7.47
CA PHE A 73 -13.99 -16.99 6.45
C PHE A 73 -12.76 -17.78 6.88
N GLY A 74 -12.78 -18.45 8.05
CA GLY A 74 -11.69 -19.30 8.53
C GLY A 74 -10.38 -18.56 8.77
N LEU A 75 -10.44 -17.33 9.28
CA LEU A 75 -9.26 -16.52 9.58
C LEU A 75 -8.63 -16.97 10.92
N PRO A 76 -7.30 -16.98 11.06
CA PRO A 76 -6.59 -17.45 12.26
C PRO A 76 -6.80 -16.56 13.49
N SER A 77 -7.09 -15.26 13.29
CA SER A 77 -7.08 -14.23 14.32
C SER A 77 -7.84 -13.00 13.86
N ILE A 78 -8.45 -12.31 14.83
CA ILE A 78 -9.09 -11.00 14.70
C ILE A 78 -8.12 -9.96 14.15
N ASP A 79 -6.83 -10.03 14.50
CA ASP A 79 -5.79 -9.12 13.97
C ASP A 79 -5.68 -9.19 12.45
N LYS A 80 -5.90 -10.38 11.87
CA LYS A 80 -5.87 -10.57 10.43
C LYS A 80 -7.10 -10.00 9.77
N ALA A 81 -8.28 -10.20 10.36
CA ALA A 81 -9.51 -9.60 9.86
C ALA A 81 -9.42 -8.06 9.85
N LEU A 82 -8.87 -7.47 10.92
CA LEU A 82 -8.67 -6.03 10.98
C LEU A 82 -7.70 -5.53 9.90
N ARG A 83 -6.58 -6.23 9.66
CA ARG A 83 -5.67 -5.90 8.56
C ARG A 83 -6.38 -5.94 7.20
N ILE A 84 -7.19 -6.97 6.93
CA ILE A 84 -7.94 -7.09 5.68
C ILE A 84 -8.90 -5.89 5.50
N LEU A 85 -9.57 -5.45 6.58
CA LEU A 85 -10.44 -4.27 6.55
C LEU A 85 -9.68 -2.98 6.25
N LEU A 86 -8.50 -2.81 6.85
CA LEU A 86 -7.66 -1.62 6.60
C LEU A 86 -7.10 -1.63 5.17
N THR A 87 -6.63 -2.78 4.70
CA THR A 87 -6.21 -2.94 3.30
C THR A 87 -7.37 -2.69 2.34
N TYR A 88 -8.58 -3.16 2.67
CA TYR A 88 -9.77 -2.87 1.88
C TYR A 88 -10.04 -1.37 1.80
N ALA A 89 -10.03 -0.67 2.94
CA ALA A 89 -10.23 0.78 2.97
C ALA A 89 -9.18 1.54 2.16
N GLN A 90 -7.93 1.07 2.14
CA GLN A 90 -6.87 1.61 1.27
C GLN A 90 -7.09 1.33 -0.22
N GLN A 91 -7.67 0.18 -0.57
CA GLN A 91 -7.89 -0.24 -1.96
C GLN A 91 -9.18 0.34 -2.57
N VAL A 92 -10.18 0.63 -1.74
CA VAL A 92 -11.41 1.29 -2.16
C VAL A 92 -11.03 2.73 -2.52
N ALA A 93 -11.01 3.02 -3.82
CA ALA A 93 -10.47 4.25 -4.38
C ALA A 93 -11.23 5.53 -3.97
N ASP A 94 -12.38 5.40 -3.30
CA ASP A 94 -13.20 6.53 -2.89
C ASP A 94 -13.25 6.65 -1.35
N GLU A 95 -12.16 7.17 -0.79
CA GLU A 95 -12.01 7.50 0.63
C GLU A 95 -13.14 8.42 1.13
N THR A 96 -13.66 9.26 0.24
CA THR A 96 -14.82 10.14 0.43
C THR A 96 -16.06 9.35 0.84
N LEU A 97 -16.33 8.21 0.21
CA LEU A 97 -17.49 7.37 0.55
C LEU A 97 -17.36 6.79 1.95
N ILE A 98 -16.15 6.39 2.34
CA ILE A 98 -15.91 5.80 3.66
C ILE A 98 -16.04 6.85 4.76
N PHE A 99 -15.36 8.00 4.61
CA PHE A 99 -15.23 8.96 5.71
C PHE A 99 -16.21 10.15 5.67
N GLU A 100 -16.79 10.48 4.52
CA GLU A 100 -17.78 11.58 4.41
C GLU A 100 -19.23 11.08 4.50
N GLN A 101 -19.55 9.91 3.92
CA GLN A 101 -20.92 9.38 3.96
C GLN A 101 -21.21 8.64 5.28
N VAL A 102 -20.26 7.89 5.83
CA VAL A 102 -20.47 7.11 7.05
C VAL A 102 -20.07 7.91 8.29
N ARG A 103 -21.06 8.55 8.91
CA ARG A 103 -20.90 9.14 10.25
C ARG A 103 -21.22 8.07 11.29
N CYS A 104 -20.17 7.49 11.91
CA CYS A 104 -20.18 6.58 13.06
C CYS A 104 -21.58 6.32 13.66
N ASN A 105 -22.21 5.22 13.24
CA ASN A 105 -23.60 4.90 13.63
C ASN A 105 -23.67 4.46 15.09
N PHE A 106 -22.62 3.81 15.59
CA PHE A 106 -22.56 3.24 16.95
C PHE A 106 -21.83 4.11 17.98
N CYS A 107 -21.55 5.38 17.67
CA CYS A 107 -20.80 6.27 18.57
C CYS A 107 -21.44 6.50 19.95
N LYS A 108 -22.73 6.15 20.12
CA LYS A 108 -23.50 6.35 21.35
C LYS A 108 -23.43 5.15 22.31
N ASP A 109 -22.89 4.02 21.88
CA ASP A 109 -22.82 2.83 22.73
C ASP A 109 -21.78 2.99 23.83
N LYS A 110 -22.17 2.59 25.05
CA LYS A 110 -21.35 2.74 26.27
C LYS A 110 -20.39 1.58 26.46
N ASN A 111 -20.55 0.49 25.71
CA ASN A 111 -19.78 -0.75 25.85
C ASN A 111 -18.61 -0.76 24.87
N LYS A 112 -17.54 -0.08 25.27
CA LYS A 112 -16.28 0.05 24.52
C LYS A 112 -15.22 -0.88 25.08
N PHE A 113 -14.58 -1.64 24.21
CA PHE A 113 -13.48 -2.53 24.57
C PHE A 113 -12.19 -2.00 23.98
N THR A 114 -11.20 -1.78 24.84
CA THR A 114 -9.85 -1.44 24.42
C THR A 114 -9.03 -2.72 24.35
N LYS A 115 -8.50 -3.02 23.17
CA LYS A 115 -7.63 -4.17 22.94
C LYS A 115 -6.46 -3.76 22.06
N LYS A 116 -5.32 -4.42 22.29
CA LYS A 116 -4.12 -4.27 21.46
C LYS A 116 -4.22 -5.20 20.27
N TYR A 117 -4.07 -4.64 19.08
CA TYR A 117 -4.09 -5.36 17.81
C TYR A 117 -2.74 -5.23 17.12
N ASN A 118 -2.32 -6.30 16.46
CA ASN A 118 -1.05 -6.31 15.73
C ASN A 118 -1.28 -5.98 14.25
N VAL A 119 -0.90 -4.76 13.85
CA VAL A 119 -1.19 -4.21 12.52
C VAL A 119 0.11 -3.78 11.83
N ASP A 120 0.14 -3.78 10.51
CA ASP A 120 1.31 -3.33 9.75
C ASP A 120 1.48 -1.81 9.82
N MET A 121 2.72 -1.31 9.82
CA MET A 121 3.04 0.11 9.96
C MET A 121 2.45 0.97 8.83
N ALA A 122 2.27 0.41 7.64
CA ALA A 122 1.59 1.08 6.53
C ALA A 122 0.13 1.41 6.88
N HIS A 123 -0.55 0.53 7.60
CA HIS A 123 -1.92 0.77 8.04
C HIS A 123 -1.99 1.80 9.17
N ASP A 124 -1.03 1.80 10.11
CA ASP A 124 -0.96 2.82 11.15
C ASP A 124 -0.78 4.23 10.55
N LYS A 125 0.15 4.35 9.58
CA LYS A 125 0.35 5.60 8.84
C LYS A 125 -0.90 6.03 8.08
N TYR A 126 -1.59 5.09 7.43
CA TYR A 126 -2.85 5.37 6.76
C TYR A 126 -3.91 5.90 7.73
N LEU A 127 -4.02 5.32 8.92
CA LEU A 127 -4.94 5.82 9.94
C LEU A 127 -4.57 7.25 10.38
N ASP A 128 -3.28 7.56 10.54
CA ASP A 128 -2.81 8.92 10.84
C ASP A 128 -3.16 9.92 9.72
N ASP A 129 -2.97 9.52 8.47
CA ASP A 129 -3.29 10.32 7.29
C ASP A 129 -4.81 10.60 7.24
N MET A 130 -5.65 9.59 7.51
CA MET A 130 -7.10 9.73 7.54
C MET A 130 -7.58 10.61 8.69
N VAL A 131 -6.99 10.46 9.88
CA VAL A 131 -7.31 11.30 11.05
C VAL A 131 -7.00 12.77 10.75
N SER A 132 -5.86 13.03 10.13
CA SER A 132 -5.44 14.38 9.76
C SER A 132 -6.31 14.98 8.65
N LYS A 133 -6.61 14.19 7.61
CA LYS A 133 -7.40 14.63 6.45
C LYS A 133 -8.86 14.92 6.80
N HIS A 134 -9.49 14.05 7.58
CA HIS A 134 -10.92 14.15 7.93
C HIS A 134 -11.18 14.76 9.31
N LYS A 135 -10.13 15.28 9.98
CA LYS A 135 -10.20 15.91 11.31
C LYS A 135 -10.90 15.02 12.35
N LEU A 136 -10.52 13.74 12.37
CA LEU A 136 -11.09 12.78 13.32
C LEU A 136 -10.48 12.97 14.71
N ALA A 137 -11.22 12.58 15.75
CA ALA A 137 -10.78 12.77 17.13
C ALA A 137 -9.65 11.80 17.55
N SER A 138 -9.66 10.57 17.03
CA SER A 138 -8.64 9.55 17.31
C SER A 138 -8.61 8.49 16.21
N LYS A 139 -7.54 7.67 16.18
CA LYS A 139 -7.43 6.50 15.29
C LYS A 139 -8.58 5.50 15.52
N ASP A 140 -9.08 5.38 16.75
CA ASP A 140 -10.23 4.52 17.08
C ASP A 140 -11.47 4.92 16.30
N LYS A 141 -11.67 6.22 16.09
CA LYS A 141 -12.80 6.73 15.31
C LYS A 141 -12.67 6.34 13.84
N ALA A 142 -11.45 6.44 13.29
CA ALA A 142 -11.19 6.03 11.92
C ALA A 142 -11.49 4.53 11.71
N VAL A 143 -10.99 3.68 12.61
CA VAL A 143 -11.24 2.22 12.54
C VAL A 143 -12.73 1.90 12.65
N ARG A 144 -13.46 2.55 13.57
CA ARG A 144 -14.90 2.34 13.70
C ARG A 144 -15.68 2.74 12.45
N ILE A 145 -15.33 3.86 11.82
CA ILE A 145 -15.96 4.29 10.56
C ILE A 145 -15.71 3.27 9.44
N ILE A 146 -14.49 2.74 9.34
CA ILE A 146 -14.16 1.71 8.35
C ILE A 146 -14.99 0.44 8.58
N VAL A 147 -15.14 0.02 9.84
CA VAL A 147 -15.96 -1.14 10.19
C VAL A 147 -17.43 -0.87 9.90
N ASP A 148 -17.95 0.30 10.25
CA ASP A 148 -19.33 0.70 9.94
C ASP A 148 -19.61 0.67 8.44
N TYR A 149 -18.68 1.19 7.64
CA TYR A 149 -18.77 1.14 6.19
C TYR A 149 -18.82 -0.31 5.70
N ALA A 150 -17.93 -1.17 6.20
CA ALA A 150 -17.90 -2.59 5.85
C ALA A 150 -19.18 -3.34 6.26
N ILE A 151 -19.80 -2.97 7.38
CA ILE A 151 -21.10 -3.51 7.80
C ILE A 151 -22.22 -3.00 6.87
N SER A 152 -22.23 -1.70 6.57
CA SER A 152 -23.28 -1.07 5.76
C SER A 152 -23.27 -1.48 4.29
N SER A 153 -22.10 -1.85 3.76
CA SER A 153 -21.97 -2.31 2.37
C SER A 153 -22.40 -3.77 2.17
N ASP A 154 -22.65 -4.53 3.24
CA ASP A 154 -23.08 -5.95 3.30
C ASP A 154 -22.28 -6.96 2.42
N ASP A 155 -21.22 -6.51 1.76
CA ASP A 155 -20.41 -7.28 0.83
C ASP A 155 -19.27 -8.01 1.56
N LYS A 156 -19.61 -8.79 2.60
CA LYS A 156 -18.64 -9.59 3.38
C LYS A 156 -17.77 -10.46 2.48
N ALA A 157 -18.37 -11.03 1.43
CA ALA A 157 -17.68 -11.87 0.45
C ALA A 157 -16.66 -11.09 -0.39
N THR A 158 -16.93 -9.84 -0.74
CA THR A 158 -16.00 -8.98 -1.48
C THR A 158 -14.84 -8.52 -0.58
N ILE A 159 -15.11 -8.34 0.71
CA ILE A 159 -14.12 -7.88 1.68
C ILE A 159 -13.20 -9.03 2.12
N PHE A 160 -13.76 -10.18 2.49
CA PHE A 160 -13.04 -11.30 3.08
C PHE A 160 -12.89 -12.52 2.15
N GLY A 161 -13.68 -12.63 1.08
CA GLY A 161 -13.59 -13.72 0.12
C GLY A 161 -12.44 -13.59 -0.88
N VAL A 162 -11.89 -12.38 -1.06
CA VAL A 162 -10.63 -12.19 -1.78
C VAL A 162 -9.49 -12.45 -0.82
N LYS A 163 -8.54 -13.33 -1.19
CA LYS A 163 -7.32 -13.58 -0.39
C LYS A 163 -6.40 -12.36 -0.40
N ARG A 164 -6.73 -11.37 0.43
CA ARG A 164 -5.90 -10.19 0.69
C ARG A 164 -4.82 -10.54 1.71
N CYS A 165 -3.91 -11.43 1.33
CA CYS A 165 -2.64 -11.57 2.06
C CYS A 165 -1.59 -10.71 1.36
N SER A 166 -0.65 -10.17 2.15
CA SER A 166 0.56 -9.50 1.63
C SER A 166 1.38 -10.36 0.65
N HIS A 167 1.04 -11.66 0.50
CA HIS A 167 1.81 -12.64 -0.28
C HIS A 167 1.23 -12.94 -1.67
N GLY A 168 0.08 -12.38 -2.07
CA GLY A 168 -0.60 -12.81 -3.29
C GLY A 168 -1.18 -14.23 -3.15
N ASP A 169 -2.35 -14.42 -3.76
CA ASP A 169 -3.27 -15.57 -3.97
C ASP A 169 -3.11 -16.95 -3.32
N THR A 170 -1.99 -17.30 -2.69
CA THR A 170 -1.78 -18.60 -2.06
C THR A 170 -1.15 -18.43 -0.67
N CYS A 171 -1.97 -18.20 0.35
CA CYS A 171 -1.59 -18.64 1.69
C CYS A 171 -2.71 -19.45 2.33
N LYS A 172 -2.42 -20.73 2.59
CA LYS A 172 -3.31 -21.66 3.30
C LYS A 172 -3.20 -21.54 4.82
N ASN A 173 -2.09 -21.01 5.33
CA ASN A 173 -1.85 -20.73 6.75
C ASN A 173 -1.12 -19.38 6.87
N CYS A 174 -1.87 -18.30 7.00
CA CYS A 174 -1.38 -17.03 7.56
C CYS A 174 -2.22 -16.75 8.77
#